data_AF-A0A2J8PCP7-F1
#
_entry.id   AF-A0A2J8PCP7-F1
#
_cell.length_a   1.000
_cell.length_b   1.000
_cell.length_c   1.000
_cell.angle_alpha   90.00
_cell.angle_beta   90.00
_cell.angle_gamma   90.00
#
_symmetry.space_group_name_H-M   'P 1'
#
loop_
_entity.id
_entity.type
_entity.pdbx_description
1 polymer ?
#
loop_
_entity_poly.entity_id
_entity_poly.type
_entity_poly.pdbx_seq_one_letter_code
_entity_poly.pdbx_strand_id
1 'polypeptide(L)'
;MSEDATRTLGKGSQPPGPVPEGLIRIYSMRFCPFSHRTRLVLKAKNIRHEVVNINLRNKPEWYYTKHPFGHIPVLETSQCQLIYESVIACEYLDDAYPGRKLFPYDPYERARQKMLLELFCKVPHLTKECLVALRCGRECTDLKAALRQEFSNLEEQVQQPPLGATTLFRDWGPGISWQWCRWW
;
A
#
# COMPACT_ATOMS: atom_id res chain seq x y z
N MET A 1 6.29 -2.91 -18.16
CA MET A 1 6.53 -1.46 -17.97
C MET A 1 5.74 -1.04 -16.75
N SER A 2 6.30 -0.28 -15.80
CA SER A 2 5.55 0.04 -14.58
C SER A 2 4.41 0.99 -14.92
N GLU A 3 3.17 0.57 -14.63
CA GLU A 3 1.92 1.29 -14.95
C GLU A 3 1.85 2.68 -14.25
N ASP A 4 2.79 2.97 -13.33
CA ASP A 4 2.91 4.20 -12.55
C ASP A 4 4.08 5.11 -12.95
N ALA A 5 4.78 4.85 -14.07
CA ALA A 5 5.94 5.64 -14.53
C ALA A 5 5.60 7.04 -15.09
N THR A 6 4.42 7.58 -14.82
CA THR A 6 3.94 8.88 -15.32
C THR A 6 4.41 10.04 -14.43
N ARG A 7 4.44 11.26 -15.00
CA ARG A 7 4.76 12.49 -14.25
C ARG A 7 3.65 12.80 -13.23
N THR A 8 4.01 13.43 -12.13
CA THR A 8 3.05 13.88 -11.12
C THR A 8 2.28 15.12 -11.59
N LEU A 9 0.98 15.18 -11.32
CA LEU A 9 0.13 16.36 -11.41
C LEU A 9 0.33 17.23 -10.16
N GLY A 10 0.56 18.53 -10.35
CA GLY A 10 0.78 19.49 -9.27
C GLY A 10 -0.08 20.74 -9.43
N LYS A 11 0.18 21.75 -8.61
CA LYS A 11 -0.51 23.05 -8.65
C LYS A 11 -0.65 23.60 -10.08
N GLY A 12 -1.86 24.03 -10.44
CA GLY A 12 -2.18 24.53 -11.79
C GLY A 12 -2.35 23.47 -12.88
N SER A 13 -2.16 22.17 -12.59
CA SER A 13 -2.49 21.12 -13.55
C SER A 13 -4.00 20.98 -13.72
N GLN A 14 -4.45 20.63 -14.91
CA GLN A 14 -5.85 20.30 -15.15
C GLN A 14 -6.25 19.00 -14.40
N PRO A 15 -7.49 18.90 -13.92
CA PRO A 15 -8.00 17.65 -13.36
C PRO A 15 -8.08 16.59 -14.48
N PRO A 16 -7.87 15.30 -14.17
CA PRO A 16 -8.13 14.25 -15.13
C PRO A 16 -9.63 14.19 -15.46
N GLY A 17 -9.95 13.72 -16.68
CA GLY A 17 -11.34 13.50 -17.09
C GLY A 17 -12.05 12.42 -16.27
N PRO A 18 -13.35 12.16 -16.54
CA PRO A 18 -14.09 11.07 -15.90
C PRO A 18 -13.38 9.72 -16.04
N VAL A 19 -13.52 8.86 -15.05
CA VAL A 19 -12.97 7.49 -15.11
C VAL A 19 -13.76 6.69 -16.14
N PRO A 20 -13.13 6.09 -17.18
CA PRO A 20 -13.84 5.29 -18.17
C PRO A 20 -14.55 4.07 -17.56
N GLU A 21 -15.65 3.66 -18.17
CA GLU A 21 -16.40 2.48 -17.74
C GLU A 21 -15.53 1.21 -17.78
N GLY A 22 -15.61 0.40 -16.73
CA GLY A 22 -14.80 -0.81 -16.58
C GLY A 22 -13.32 -0.58 -16.23
N LEU A 23 -12.95 0.65 -15.84
CA LEU A 23 -11.70 0.98 -15.17
C LEU A 23 -11.95 1.52 -13.75
N ILE A 24 -10.92 1.47 -12.93
CA ILE A 24 -10.84 2.23 -11.68
C ILE A 24 -9.57 3.10 -11.70
N ARG A 25 -9.66 4.32 -11.17
CA ARG A 25 -8.49 5.20 -11.05
C ARG A 25 -7.93 5.10 -9.65
N ILE A 26 -6.60 5.07 -9.54
CA ILE A 26 -5.89 5.32 -8.29
C ILE A 26 -5.10 6.61 -8.38
N TYR A 27 -5.40 7.55 -7.48
CA TYR A 27 -4.53 8.68 -7.19
C TYR A 27 -3.40 8.21 -6.27
N SER A 28 -2.17 8.35 -6.74
CA SER A 28 -0.98 7.69 -6.18
C SER A 28 0.22 8.63 -6.13
N MET A 29 1.35 8.12 -5.64
CA MET A 29 2.68 8.66 -5.87
C MET A 29 3.66 7.47 -5.84
N ARG A 30 4.58 7.42 -6.81
CA ARG A 30 5.48 6.28 -7.07
C ARG A 30 6.20 5.73 -5.83
N PHE A 31 6.64 6.64 -4.95
CA PHE A 31 7.41 6.32 -3.75
C PHE A 31 6.57 6.28 -2.47
N CYS A 32 5.24 6.37 -2.56
CA CYS A 32 4.35 6.30 -1.39
C CYS A 32 4.12 4.84 -0.98
N PRO A 33 4.51 4.42 0.24
CA PRO A 33 4.28 3.04 0.69
C PRO A 33 2.79 2.71 0.85
N PHE A 34 1.96 3.68 1.27
CA PHE A 34 0.52 3.47 1.41
C PHE A 34 -0.17 3.27 0.05
N SER A 35 0.20 4.05 -0.96
CA SER A 35 -0.33 3.84 -2.32
C SER A 35 0.26 2.61 -2.99
N HIS A 36 1.50 2.23 -2.64
CA HIS A 36 2.10 0.99 -3.13
C HIS A 36 1.29 -0.23 -2.69
N ARG A 37 0.82 -0.28 -1.43
CA ARG A 37 -0.08 -1.33 -0.94
C ARG A 37 -1.31 -1.53 -1.85
N THR A 38 -2.00 -0.45 -2.20
CA THR A 38 -3.18 -0.52 -3.08
C THR A 38 -2.82 -0.94 -4.51
N ARG A 39 -1.68 -0.46 -5.05
CA ARG A 39 -1.18 -0.92 -6.36
C ARG A 39 -0.87 -2.42 -6.39
N LEU A 40 -0.34 -2.97 -5.30
CA LEU A 40 -0.11 -4.41 -5.19
C LEU A 40 -1.42 -5.20 -5.24
N VAL A 41 -2.48 -4.73 -4.57
CA VAL A 41 -3.81 -5.37 -4.63
C VAL A 41 -4.41 -5.29 -6.03
N LEU A 42 -4.36 -4.12 -6.66
CA LEU A 42 -4.81 -3.95 -8.06
C LEU A 42 -4.11 -4.94 -8.99
N LYS A 43 -2.79 -5.09 -8.84
CA LYS A 43 -2.01 -6.01 -9.68
C LYS A 43 -2.29 -7.48 -9.36
N ALA A 44 -2.35 -7.85 -8.09
CA ALA A 44 -2.59 -9.22 -7.64
C ALA A 44 -3.96 -9.74 -8.07
N LYS A 45 -4.97 -8.86 -8.14
CA LYS A 45 -6.33 -9.18 -8.61
C LYS A 45 -6.51 -8.95 -10.12
N ASN A 46 -5.47 -8.53 -10.82
CA ASN A 46 -5.51 -8.21 -12.26
C ASN A 46 -6.64 -7.22 -12.63
N ILE A 47 -6.85 -6.20 -11.78
CA ILE A 47 -7.89 -5.19 -11.98
C ILE A 47 -7.38 -4.17 -13.00
N ARG A 48 -8.16 -3.90 -14.05
CA ARG A 48 -7.83 -2.85 -15.01
C ARG A 48 -7.97 -1.49 -14.34
N HIS A 49 -6.90 -0.73 -14.33
CA HIS A 49 -6.85 0.54 -13.62
C HIS A 49 -5.95 1.55 -14.31
N GLU A 50 -6.12 2.81 -13.96
CA GLU A 50 -5.22 3.89 -14.33
C GLU A 50 -4.58 4.53 -13.10
N VAL A 51 -3.32 4.94 -13.22
CA VAL A 51 -2.56 5.56 -12.13
C VAL A 51 -2.36 7.04 -12.42
N VAL A 52 -2.91 7.90 -11.56
CA VAL A 52 -2.69 9.35 -11.58
C VAL A 52 -1.77 9.73 -10.43
N ASN A 53 -0.52 10.05 -10.75
CA ASN A 53 0.45 10.46 -9.75
C ASN A 53 0.23 11.91 -9.29
N ILE A 54 0.19 12.16 -7.99
CA ILE A 54 0.00 13.50 -7.39
C ILE A 54 1.32 14.01 -6.81
N ASN A 55 1.64 15.27 -7.07
CA ASN A 55 2.77 15.95 -6.45
C ASN A 55 2.41 16.32 -5.01
N LEU A 56 2.95 15.57 -4.05
CA LEU A 56 2.62 15.76 -2.63
C LEU A 56 3.23 17.03 -2.01
N ARG A 57 4.26 17.62 -2.64
CA ARG A 57 4.87 18.89 -2.19
C ARG A 57 4.11 20.10 -2.70
N ASN A 58 3.55 20.00 -3.91
CA ASN A 58 2.83 21.09 -4.57
C ASN A 58 1.55 20.53 -5.19
N LYS A 59 0.56 20.24 -4.34
CA LYS A 59 -0.67 19.53 -4.71
C LYS A 59 -1.53 20.38 -5.66
N PRO A 60 -2.22 19.77 -6.63
CA PRO A 60 -3.25 20.46 -7.39
C PRO A 60 -4.42 20.86 -6.49
N GLU A 61 -4.98 22.05 -6.69
CA GLU A 61 -6.12 22.56 -5.93
C GLU A 61 -7.36 21.65 -6.06
N TRP A 62 -7.61 21.12 -7.26
CA TRP A 62 -8.73 20.21 -7.50
C TRP A 62 -8.58 18.90 -6.73
N TYR A 63 -7.37 18.51 -6.28
CA TYR A 63 -7.17 17.23 -5.61
C TYR A 63 -7.86 17.16 -4.24
N TYR A 64 -8.10 18.31 -3.60
CA TYR A 64 -8.84 18.36 -2.34
C TYR A 64 -10.32 17.96 -2.48
N THR A 65 -10.86 17.97 -3.71
CA THR A 65 -12.19 17.40 -4.01
C THR A 65 -12.18 15.86 -4.01
N LYS A 66 -11.00 15.24 -4.14
CA LYS A 66 -10.83 13.77 -4.12
C LYS A 66 -10.53 13.26 -2.71
N HIS A 67 -9.89 14.07 -1.89
CA HIS A 67 -9.63 13.77 -0.49
C HIS A 67 -9.60 15.07 0.35
N PRO A 68 -10.35 15.17 1.47
CA PRO A 68 -10.45 16.41 2.25
C PRO A 68 -9.09 16.98 2.70
N PHE A 69 -8.15 16.12 3.08
CA PHE A 69 -6.78 16.49 3.48
C PHE A 69 -5.74 16.35 2.34
N GLY A 70 -6.18 16.00 1.13
CA GLY A 70 -5.32 15.72 -0.01
C GLY A 70 -4.33 14.58 0.24
N HIS A 71 -4.72 13.52 0.94
CA HIS A 71 -3.90 12.33 1.14
C HIS A 71 -4.06 11.35 -0.03
N ILE A 72 -3.08 10.45 -0.16
CA ILE A 72 -3.08 9.32 -1.08
C ILE A 72 -2.90 8.02 -0.28
N PRO A 73 -3.37 6.86 -0.76
CA PRO A 73 -4.11 6.66 -2.01
C PRO A 73 -5.58 7.07 -1.92
N VAL A 74 -6.16 7.34 -3.09
CA VAL A 74 -7.62 7.48 -3.29
C VAL A 74 -7.99 6.68 -4.54
N LEU A 75 -9.03 5.87 -4.45
CA LEU A 75 -9.68 5.24 -5.60
C LEU A 75 -10.84 6.10 -6.07
N GLU A 76 -11.03 6.17 -7.39
CA GLU A 76 -12.18 6.81 -8.03
C GLU A 76 -12.78 5.84 -9.05
N THR A 77 -14.09 5.58 -8.92
CA THR A 77 -14.84 4.68 -9.81
C THR A 77 -15.45 5.44 -11.00
N SER A 78 -15.89 4.74 -12.05
CA SER A 78 -16.63 5.35 -13.16
C SER A 78 -17.95 6.00 -12.72
N GLN A 79 -18.47 5.60 -11.56
CA GLN A 79 -19.67 6.14 -10.93
C GLN A 79 -19.37 7.35 -10.01
N CYS A 80 -18.16 7.93 -10.11
CA CYS A 80 -17.72 9.07 -9.31
C CYS A 80 -17.67 8.81 -7.79
N GLN A 81 -17.56 7.55 -7.35
CA GLN A 81 -17.37 7.22 -5.94
C GLN A 81 -15.91 7.39 -5.56
N LEU A 82 -15.65 7.91 -4.36
CA LEU A 82 -14.30 8.10 -3.82
C LEU A 82 -14.09 7.17 -2.62
N ILE A 83 -13.02 6.39 -2.65
CA ILE A 83 -12.64 5.46 -1.57
C ILE A 83 -11.20 5.77 -1.18
N TYR A 84 -10.96 6.16 0.07
CA TYR A 84 -9.64 6.53 0.56
C TYR A 84 -9.29 5.81 1.86
N GLU A 85 -8.06 6.02 2.32
CA GLU A 85 -7.31 5.16 3.25
C GLU A 85 -6.87 3.84 2.62
N SER A 86 -5.56 3.58 2.66
CA SER A 86 -4.96 2.46 1.92
C SER A 86 -5.54 1.09 2.29
N VAL A 87 -5.93 0.89 3.56
CA VAL A 87 -6.51 -0.38 4.05
C VAL A 87 -7.93 -0.55 3.54
N ILE A 88 -8.75 0.49 3.68
CA ILE A 88 -10.15 0.52 3.20
C ILE A 88 -10.19 0.34 1.68
N ALA A 89 -9.31 1.02 0.95
CA ALA A 89 -9.18 0.86 -0.50
C ALA A 89 -8.82 -0.58 -0.89
N CYS A 90 -7.90 -1.24 -0.17
CA CYS A 90 -7.54 -2.64 -0.44
C CYS A 90 -8.70 -3.60 -0.16
N GLU A 91 -9.43 -3.41 0.94
CA GLU A 91 -10.59 -4.22 1.30
C GLU A 91 -11.72 -4.06 0.27
N TYR A 92 -12.03 -2.82 -0.12
CA TYR A 92 -12.98 -2.54 -1.20
C TYR A 92 -12.61 -3.26 -2.50
N LEU A 93 -11.34 -3.18 -2.92
CA LEU A 93 -10.90 -3.86 -4.14
C LEU A 93 -11.04 -5.38 -4.03
N ASP A 94 -10.74 -5.97 -2.87
CA ASP A 94 -10.85 -7.41 -2.69
C ASP A 94 -12.29 -7.92 -2.69
N ASP A 95 -13.21 -7.13 -2.15
CA ASP A 95 -14.62 -7.47 -2.06
C ASP A 95 -15.39 -7.17 -3.36
N ALA A 96 -15.17 -6.02 -3.98
CA ALA A 96 -15.93 -5.55 -5.14
C ALA A 96 -15.52 -6.24 -6.46
N TYR A 97 -14.27 -6.69 -6.60
CA TYR A 97 -13.78 -7.29 -7.85
C TYR A 97 -13.71 -8.82 -7.77
N PRO A 98 -14.16 -9.52 -8.82
CA PRO A 98 -14.14 -10.98 -8.87
C PRO A 98 -12.71 -11.53 -9.00
N GLY A 99 -12.60 -12.86 -8.94
CA GLY A 99 -11.34 -13.58 -9.09
C GLY A 99 -10.72 -13.96 -7.75
N ARG A 100 -9.39 -13.98 -7.69
CA ARG A 100 -8.65 -14.41 -6.50
C ARG A 100 -8.99 -13.51 -5.29
N LYS A 101 -9.45 -14.12 -4.20
CA LYS A 101 -9.57 -13.45 -2.90
C LYS A 101 -8.22 -13.33 -2.23
N LEU A 102 -7.96 -12.17 -1.64
CA LEU A 102 -6.74 -11.89 -0.88
C LEU A 102 -6.98 -12.08 0.61
N PHE A 103 -8.16 -11.70 1.11
CA PHE A 103 -8.60 -12.04 2.45
C PHE A 103 -9.16 -13.48 2.52
N PRO A 104 -8.98 -14.17 3.67
CA PRO A 104 -9.68 -15.41 3.96
C PRO A 104 -11.19 -15.21 3.98
N TYR A 105 -11.93 -16.27 3.61
CA TYR A 105 -13.38 -16.32 3.77
C TYR A 105 -13.81 -16.52 5.23
N ASP A 106 -12.99 -17.25 6.00
CA ASP A 106 -13.26 -17.46 7.41
C ASP A 106 -13.22 -16.13 8.18
N PRO A 107 -14.29 -15.76 8.91
CA PRO A 107 -14.36 -14.48 9.60
C PRO A 107 -13.26 -14.28 10.65
N TYR A 108 -12.87 -15.34 11.36
CA TYR A 108 -11.84 -15.28 12.36
C TYR A 108 -10.46 -15.06 11.72
N GLU A 109 -10.11 -15.81 10.67
CA GLU A 109 -8.85 -15.63 9.95
C GLU A 109 -8.76 -14.25 9.28
N ARG A 110 -9.88 -13.73 8.75
CA ARG A 110 -9.94 -12.35 8.24
C ARG A 110 -9.70 -11.33 9.35
N ALA A 111 -10.30 -11.51 10.53
CA ALA A 111 -10.05 -10.65 11.69
C ALA A 111 -8.60 -10.74 12.19
N ARG A 112 -8.02 -11.95 12.21
CA ARG A 112 -6.62 -12.20 12.56
C ARG A 112 -5.67 -11.42 11.64
N GLN A 113 -5.92 -11.41 10.32
CA GLN A 113 -5.12 -10.59 9.40
C GLN A 113 -5.23 -9.09 9.68
N LYS A 114 -6.40 -8.59 10.10
CA LYS A 114 -6.56 -7.19 10.52
C LYS A 114 -5.81 -6.90 11.83
N MET A 115 -5.82 -7.82 12.79
CA MET A 115 -5.04 -7.68 14.03
C MET A 115 -3.53 -7.64 13.76
N LEU A 116 -3.02 -8.44 12.82
CA LEU A 116 -1.61 -8.38 12.39
C LEU A 116 -1.25 -7.04 11.75
N LEU A 117 -2.17 -6.45 10.98
CA LEU A 117 -1.98 -5.12 10.41
C LEU A 117 -1.94 -4.03 11.50
N GLU A 118 -2.77 -4.15 12.54
CA GLU A 118 -2.72 -3.25 13.70
C GLU A 118 -1.40 -3.38 14.46
N LEU A 119 -0.87 -4.60 14.62
CA LEU A 119 0.46 -4.80 15.20
C LEU A 119 1.55 -4.08 14.38
N PHE A 120 1.40 -4.04 13.05
CA PHE A 120 2.32 -3.35 12.15
C PHE A 120 2.18 -1.81 12.15
N CYS A 121 1.18 -1.23 12.82
CA CYS A 121 0.80 0.18 12.64
C CYS A 121 1.93 1.20 12.89
N LYS A 122 2.85 0.90 13.82
CA LYS A 122 3.97 1.79 14.19
C LYS A 122 5.14 1.74 13.20
N VAL A 123 5.30 0.61 12.49
CA VAL A 123 6.47 0.35 11.64
C VAL A 123 6.64 1.41 10.54
N PRO A 124 5.60 1.85 9.79
CA PRO A 124 5.74 2.90 8.79
C PRO A 124 6.27 4.24 9.34
N HIS A 125 5.89 4.58 10.57
CA HIS A 125 6.34 5.81 11.19
C HIS A 125 7.79 5.69 11.67
N LEU A 126 8.11 4.63 12.41
CA LEU A 126 9.46 4.36 12.91
C LEU A 126 10.49 4.25 11.77
N THR A 127 10.13 3.58 10.67
CA THR A 127 10.98 3.49 9.48
C THR A 127 11.25 4.85 8.84
N LYS A 128 10.21 5.71 8.75
CA LYS A 128 10.36 7.09 8.27
C LYS A 128 11.27 7.91 9.19
N GLU A 129 11.08 7.82 10.49
CA GLU A 129 11.92 8.54 11.47
C GLU A 129 13.37 8.08 11.43
N CYS A 130 13.61 6.76 11.37
CA CYS A 130 14.94 6.19 11.17
C CYS A 130 15.58 6.76 9.89
N LEU A 131 14.86 6.74 8.78
CA LEU A 131 15.36 7.26 7.50
C LEU A 131 15.72 8.74 7.61
N VAL A 132 14.86 9.57 8.21
CA VAL A 132 15.12 11.00 8.40
C VAL A 132 16.33 11.24 9.29
N ALA A 133 16.44 10.54 10.42
CA ALA A 133 17.58 10.66 11.33
C ALA A 133 18.90 10.32 10.60
N LEU A 134 18.94 9.19 9.88
CA LEU A 134 20.11 8.79 9.09
C LEU A 134 20.46 9.81 8.00
N ARG A 135 19.47 10.36 7.29
CA ARG A 135 19.70 11.36 6.23
C ARG A 135 20.17 12.71 6.78
N CYS A 136 19.80 13.05 8.00
CA CYS A 136 20.23 14.26 8.71
C CYS A 136 21.50 14.08 9.54
N GLY A 137 22.12 12.89 9.54
CA GLY A 137 23.30 12.60 10.36
C GLY A 137 23.04 12.60 11.87
N ARG A 138 21.79 12.35 12.29
CA ARG A 138 21.41 12.25 13.71
C ARG A 138 21.64 10.83 14.22
N GLU A 139 21.91 10.74 15.51
CA GLU A 139 21.85 9.49 16.27
C GLU A 139 20.43 8.88 16.14
N CYS A 140 20.34 7.55 16.02
CA CYS A 140 19.07 6.84 15.86
C CYS A 140 19.07 5.43 16.50
N THR A 141 19.88 5.17 17.53
CA THR A 141 19.96 3.87 18.21
C THR A 141 18.61 3.50 18.80
N ASP A 142 17.94 4.45 19.44
CA ASP A 142 16.66 4.21 20.10
C ASP A 142 15.55 3.95 19.10
N LEU A 143 15.53 4.72 17.98
CA LEU A 143 14.60 4.49 16.88
C LEU A 143 14.81 3.10 16.24
N LYS A 144 16.08 2.71 16.03
CA LYS A 144 16.41 1.37 15.52
C LYS A 144 16.04 0.27 16.52
N ALA A 145 16.23 0.49 17.82
CA ALA A 145 15.84 -0.46 18.86
C ALA A 145 14.31 -0.64 18.90
N ALA A 146 13.55 0.46 18.88
CA ALA A 146 12.09 0.43 18.78
C ALA A 146 11.62 -0.30 17.51
N LEU A 147 12.21 0.01 16.35
CA LEU A 147 11.89 -0.67 15.10
C LEU A 147 12.19 -2.19 15.15
N ARG A 148 13.32 -2.58 15.75
CA ARG A 148 13.64 -4.01 15.98
C ARG A 148 12.62 -4.68 16.88
N GLN A 149 12.18 -4.02 17.95
CA GLN A 149 11.15 -4.57 18.83
C GLN A 149 9.83 -4.82 18.08
N GLU A 150 9.38 -3.88 17.25
CA GLU A 150 8.17 -4.09 16.45
C GLU A 150 8.34 -5.25 15.45
N PHE A 151 9.53 -5.44 14.87
CA PHE A 151 9.82 -6.63 14.05
C PHE A 151 9.84 -7.93 14.87
N SER A 152 10.36 -7.92 16.09
CA SER A 152 10.29 -9.07 17.00
C SER A 152 8.85 -9.45 17.33
N ASN A 153 7.98 -8.47 17.61
CA ASN A 153 6.57 -8.71 17.87
C ASN A 153 5.89 -9.40 16.66
N LEU A 154 6.22 -8.99 15.43
CA LEU A 154 5.69 -9.59 14.21
C LEU A 154 6.22 -11.01 13.99
N GLU A 155 7.51 -11.24 14.22
CA GLU A 155 8.16 -12.55 14.10
C GLU A 155 7.47 -13.58 15.02
N GLU A 156 7.20 -13.21 16.27
CA GLU A 156 6.48 -14.07 17.21
C GLU A 156 5.10 -14.50 16.68
N GLN A 157 4.36 -13.58 16.04
CA GLN A 157 3.05 -13.90 15.48
C GLN A 157 3.13 -14.79 14.23
N VAL A 158 4.16 -14.62 13.40
CA VAL A 158 4.38 -15.45 12.20
C VAL A 158 4.78 -16.88 12.58
N GLN A 159 5.51 -17.06 13.68
CA GLN A 159 5.92 -18.38 14.16
C GLN A 159 4.77 -19.19 14.78
N GLN A 160 3.66 -18.57 15.20
CA GLN A 160 2.52 -19.30 15.75
C GLN A 160 1.72 -20.05 14.67
N PRO A 161 1.25 -21.29 14.94
CA PRO A 161 0.35 -22.00 14.03
C PRO A 161 -0.97 -21.22 13.83
N PRO A 162 -1.61 -21.30 12.65
CA PRO A 162 -1.20 -22.05 11.44
C PRO A 162 -0.22 -21.28 10.52
N LEU A 163 0.15 -20.03 10.85
CA LEU A 163 1.10 -19.24 10.06
C LEU A 163 2.51 -19.84 10.07
N GLY A 164 2.97 -20.38 11.21
CA GLY A 164 4.25 -21.09 11.31
C GLY A 164 4.33 -22.37 10.46
N ALA A 165 3.18 -22.90 10.02
CA ALA A 165 3.06 -24.05 9.12
C ALA A 165 2.83 -23.66 7.65
N THR A 166 2.56 -22.39 7.36
CA THR A 166 2.34 -21.88 5.99
C THR A 166 3.54 -21.06 5.53
N THR A 167 4.15 -21.50 4.44
CA THR A 167 5.36 -20.97 3.84
C THR A 167 5.16 -19.67 3.06
N LEU A 168 4.43 -18.70 3.61
CA LEU A 168 4.42 -17.36 3.01
C LEU A 168 5.80 -16.66 3.14
N PHE A 169 6.62 -17.08 4.12
CA PHE A 169 7.98 -16.56 4.35
C PHE A 169 9.11 -17.61 4.34
N ARG A 170 8.81 -18.92 4.27
CA ARG A 170 9.82 -19.98 4.49
C ARG A 170 10.19 -20.84 3.27
N ASP A 171 9.39 -20.84 2.19
CA ASP A 171 9.70 -21.58 0.93
C ASP A 171 10.41 -20.71 -0.11
N TRP A 172 11.51 -20.07 0.28
CA TRP A 172 12.46 -19.44 -0.65
C TRP A 172 13.65 -20.38 -0.89
N GLY A 173 13.38 -21.53 -1.53
CA GLY A 173 14.39 -22.54 -1.86
C GLY A 173 15.37 -22.09 -2.97
N PRO A 174 16.56 -22.70 -3.05
CA PRO A 174 17.58 -22.36 -4.04
C PRO A 174 17.18 -22.90 -5.42
N GLY A 175 16.39 -22.13 -6.19
CA GLY A 175 16.02 -22.56 -7.55
C GLY A 175 15.01 -21.69 -8.30
N ILE A 176 14.34 -20.75 -7.64
CA ILE A 176 13.43 -19.82 -8.32
C ILE A 176 14.19 -18.52 -8.61
N SER A 177 14.39 -18.27 -9.90
CA SER A 177 15.03 -17.08 -10.45
C SER A 177 14.57 -15.79 -9.76
N TRP A 178 15.55 -14.99 -9.35
CA TRP A 178 15.56 -13.69 -8.67
C TRP A 178 14.75 -12.55 -9.32
N GLN A 179 13.57 -12.80 -9.88
CA GLN A 179 12.77 -11.76 -10.55
C GLN A 179 11.98 -10.87 -9.58
N TRP A 180 11.74 -11.30 -8.33
CA TRP A 180 10.98 -10.53 -7.34
C TRP A 180 11.81 -9.54 -6.51
N CYS A 181 13.12 -9.77 -6.32
CA CYS A 181 13.99 -8.88 -5.55
C CYS A 181 14.50 -7.64 -6.30
N ARG A 182 14.07 -7.40 -7.56
CA ARG A 182 14.43 -6.16 -8.29
C ARG A 182 13.49 -4.97 -8.00
N TRP A 183 12.52 -5.13 -7.11
CA TRP A 183 11.49 -4.12 -6.82
C TRP A 183 11.41 -3.73 -5.33
N TRP A 184 12.46 -4.02 -4.57
CA TRP A 184 12.72 -3.45 -3.23
C TRP A 184 13.94 -2.52 -3.31
#